data_AF-A0A310SNL1-F1
#
_entry.id   AF-A0A310SNL1-F1
#
_cell.length_a   1.000
_cell.length_b   1.000
_cell.length_c   1.000
_cell.angle_alpha   90.00
_cell.angle_beta   90.00
_cell.angle_gamma   90.00
#
_symmetry.space_group_name_H-M   'P 1'
#
loop_
_entity.id
_entity.type
_entity.pdbx_description
1 polymer ?
#
loop_
_entity_poly.entity_id
_entity_poly.type
_entity_poly.pdbx_seq_one_letter_code
_entity_poly.pdbx_strand_id
1 'polypeptide(L)'
;MASTFTVITRQISTSSTCYGKRNFRTIQLYNKRGSRAFKKERATDPNCDIPIDRRGVKPTGHYVNNKWVNIPEMIPELVVPSLKDFHLKPYVSYRATGITKREYTAKDLFNLVYANKIRQDFKKGQLDENGESLNPSEYEKMTAEEARIKAEMTGSDKFQVKRGDVPKKPYKTKVE
;
A
#
# COMPACT_ATOMS: atom_id res chain seq x y z
N MET A 1 -10.57 -69.08 8.32
CA MET A 1 -11.55 -68.60 7.34
C MET A 1 -11.97 -67.19 7.73
N ALA A 2 -11.20 -66.19 7.33
CA ALA A 2 -11.50 -64.78 7.60
C ALA A 2 -12.14 -64.18 6.35
N SER A 3 -13.38 -63.71 6.51
CA SER A 3 -14.16 -63.01 5.49
C SER A 3 -13.43 -61.72 5.08
N THR A 4 -13.01 -61.65 3.82
CA THR A 4 -12.54 -60.42 3.18
C THR A 4 -13.75 -59.53 2.90
N PHE A 5 -14.02 -58.60 3.82
CA PHE A 5 -14.96 -57.51 3.57
C PHE A 5 -14.41 -56.60 2.47
N THR A 6 -14.81 -56.83 1.23
CA THR A 6 -14.64 -55.87 0.14
C THR A 6 -15.62 -54.73 0.35
N VAL A 7 -15.17 -53.67 1.01
CA VAL A 7 -15.92 -52.41 1.04
C VAL A 7 -15.91 -51.83 -0.37
N ILE A 8 -16.93 -52.17 -1.16
CA ILE A 8 -17.24 -51.49 -2.41
C ILE A 8 -17.71 -50.08 -2.03
N THR A 9 -16.77 -49.13 -1.96
CA THR A 9 -17.13 -47.72 -1.90
C THR A 9 -17.79 -47.36 -3.22
N ARG A 10 -19.09 -47.02 -3.19
CA ARG A 10 -19.85 -46.60 -4.36
C ARG A 10 -19.23 -45.32 -4.93
N GLN A 11 -18.38 -45.45 -5.94
CA GLN A 11 -18.06 -44.32 -6.82
C GLN A 11 -19.09 -44.26 -7.94
N ILE A 12 -20.24 -43.64 -7.68
CA ILE A 12 -21.14 -43.22 -8.75
C ILE A 12 -20.83 -41.76 -9.05
N SER A 13 -20.07 -41.53 -10.11
CA SER A 13 -19.87 -40.22 -10.73
C SER A 13 -20.68 -40.21 -12.03
N THR A 14 -21.97 -39.90 -11.94
CA THR A 14 -22.82 -39.65 -13.12
C THR A 14 -22.63 -38.20 -13.56
N SER A 15 -21.56 -37.92 -14.28
CA SER A 15 -21.52 -36.77 -15.19
C SER A 15 -21.38 -37.34 -16.60
N SER A 16 -22.42 -37.15 -17.41
CA SER A 16 -22.45 -37.52 -18.83
C SER A 16 -21.23 -36.94 -19.56
N THR A 17 -20.56 -37.79 -20.33
CA THR A 17 -19.40 -37.46 -21.18
C THR A 17 -19.73 -36.48 -22.32
N CYS A 18 -21.00 -36.18 -22.55
CA CYS A 18 -21.49 -35.40 -23.69
C CYS A 18 -21.38 -33.87 -23.51
N TYR A 19 -21.06 -33.38 -22.32
CA TYR A 19 -20.54 -32.03 -22.11
C TYR A 19 -19.25 -32.17 -21.30
N GLY A 20 -18.17 -32.57 -21.97
CA GLY A 20 -16.85 -32.74 -21.36
C GLY A 20 -16.61 -31.59 -20.38
N LYS A 21 -16.19 -31.93 -19.14
CA LYS A 21 -15.95 -30.95 -18.06
C LYS A 21 -15.33 -29.72 -18.68
N ARG A 22 -16.11 -28.63 -18.80
CA ARG A 22 -15.62 -27.39 -19.41
C ARG A 22 -14.39 -27.04 -18.61
N ASN A 23 -13.23 -27.28 -19.21
CA ASN A 23 -11.96 -27.08 -18.55
C ASN A 23 -11.85 -25.57 -18.45
N PHE A 24 -12.30 -25.00 -17.33
CA PHE A 24 -12.10 -23.59 -16.97
C PHE A 24 -10.60 -23.36 -16.70
N ARG A 25 -9.77 -23.63 -17.70
CA ARG A 25 -8.33 -23.35 -17.77
C ARG A 25 -8.09 -21.85 -17.79
N THR A 26 -9.11 -21.07 -18.17
CA THR A 26 -9.14 -19.61 -18.07
C THR A 26 -9.06 -19.11 -16.63
N ILE A 27 -9.59 -19.87 -15.65
CA ILE A 27 -9.48 -19.50 -14.24
C ILE A 27 -8.15 -20.03 -13.69
N GLN A 28 -7.16 -19.15 -13.64
CA GLN A 28 -5.87 -19.43 -13.03
C GLN A 28 -6.03 -19.51 -11.49
N LEU A 29 -6.10 -20.73 -10.97
CA LEU A 29 -6.14 -20.99 -9.53
C LEU A 29 -4.73 -21.11 -8.96
N TYR A 30 -4.02 -19.98 -8.88
CA TYR A 30 -2.68 -19.91 -8.34
C TYR A 30 -2.60 -20.47 -6.90
N ASN A 31 -1.53 -21.21 -6.62
CA ASN A 31 -1.22 -21.88 -5.35
C ASN A 31 -2.24 -22.92 -4.84
N LYS A 32 -3.41 -23.07 -5.49
CA LYS A 32 -4.43 -24.04 -5.09
C LYS A 32 -4.28 -25.37 -5.84
N ARG A 33 -3.93 -25.32 -7.14
CA ARG A 33 -3.68 -26.51 -7.97
C ARG A 33 -2.29 -27.12 -7.70
N GLY A 34 -2.12 -28.39 -8.08
CA GLY A 34 -0.86 -29.14 -7.95
C GLY A 34 -0.83 -30.12 -6.78
N SER A 35 0.11 -31.06 -6.82
CA SER A 35 0.34 -32.05 -5.77
C SER A 35 0.92 -31.42 -4.50
N ARG A 36 0.89 -32.14 -3.38
CA ARG A 36 1.52 -31.67 -2.12
C ARG A 36 3.03 -31.52 -2.26
N ALA A 37 3.68 -32.40 -3.03
CA ALA A 37 5.11 -32.33 -3.33
C ALA A 37 5.45 -31.05 -4.10
N PHE A 38 4.71 -30.75 -5.17
CA PHE A 38 4.90 -29.53 -5.97
C PHE A 38 4.78 -28.23 -5.15
N LYS A 39 3.84 -28.18 -4.20
CA LYS A 39 3.69 -27.02 -3.30
C LYS A 39 4.85 -26.90 -2.32
N LYS A 40 5.39 -28.03 -1.84
CA LYS A 40 6.53 -28.06 -0.91
C LYS A 40 7.80 -27.59 -1.62
N GLU A 41 8.09 -28.11 -2.80
CA GLU A 41 9.24 -27.72 -3.62
C GLU A 41 9.24 -26.22 -3.94
N ARG A 42 8.07 -25.67 -4.30
CA ARG A 42 7.94 -24.22 -4.56
C ARG A 42 8.03 -23.36 -3.31
N ALA A 43 7.64 -23.88 -2.14
CA ALA A 43 7.80 -23.15 -0.89
C ALA A 43 9.27 -23.09 -0.46
N THR A 44 10.08 -24.10 -0.81
CA THR A 44 11.51 -24.15 -0.51
C THR A 44 12.36 -23.32 -1.47
N ASP A 45 11.97 -23.23 -2.76
CA ASP A 45 12.71 -22.46 -3.76
C ASP A 45 12.16 -21.03 -3.91
N PRO A 46 12.92 -20.00 -3.49
CA PRO A 46 12.51 -18.61 -3.65
C PRO A 46 12.45 -18.14 -5.12
N ASN A 47 13.09 -18.86 -6.06
CA ASN A 47 13.11 -18.54 -7.49
C ASN A 47 12.52 -19.66 -8.36
N CYS A 48 11.40 -20.26 -7.93
CA CYS A 48 10.71 -21.25 -8.74
C CYS A 48 10.20 -20.66 -10.09
N ASP A 49 10.22 -21.49 -11.14
CA ASP A 49 9.88 -21.10 -12.53
C ASP A 49 8.50 -20.43 -12.66
N ILE A 50 7.55 -20.90 -11.85
CA ILE A 50 6.25 -20.29 -11.73
C ILE A 50 6.28 -19.47 -10.43
N PRO A 51 6.03 -18.15 -10.44
CA PRO A 51 6.00 -17.37 -9.20
C PRO A 51 4.80 -17.75 -8.32
N ILE A 52 4.97 -17.70 -7.01
CA ILE A 52 3.89 -17.87 -6.03
C ILE A 52 3.06 -16.59 -6.03
N ASP A 53 1.75 -16.71 -6.28
CA ASP A 53 0.84 -15.58 -6.18
C ASP A 53 0.63 -15.17 -4.71
N ARG A 54 1.05 -13.96 -4.36
CA ARG A 54 0.98 -13.44 -2.98
C ARG A 54 -0.38 -12.81 -2.66
N ARG A 55 -1.34 -12.80 -3.58
CA ARG A 55 -2.68 -12.22 -3.37
C ARG A 55 -2.65 -10.78 -2.85
N GLY A 56 -1.74 -9.97 -3.39
CA GLY A 56 -1.57 -8.57 -3.00
C GLY A 56 -0.72 -8.33 -1.75
N VAL A 57 -0.30 -9.38 -1.03
CA VAL A 57 0.58 -9.24 0.14
C VAL A 57 1.93 -8.66 -0.29
N LYS A 58 2.27 -7.50 0.27
CA LYS A 58 3.56 -6.83 0.05
C LYS A 58 4.63 -7.48 0.94
N PRO A 59 5.83 -7.78 0.41
CA PRO A 59 6.92 -8.31 1.22
C PRO A 59 7.41 -7.29 2.24
N THR A 60 7.77 -7.77 3.43
CA THR A 60 8.41 -7.01 4.52
C THR A 60 9.92 -7.26 4.61
N GLY A 61 10.51 -7.77 3.53
CA GLY A 61 11.89 -8.26 3.55
C GLY A 61 12.29 -8.88 2.22
N HIS A 62 13.45 -9.52 2.21
CA HIS A 62 14.00 -10.18 1.03
C HIS A 62 14.75 -11.46 1.39
N TYR A 63 15.05 -12.29 0.39
CA TYR A 63 15.83 -13.50 0.57
C TYR A 63 17.34 -13.19 0.46
N VAL A 64 18.11 -13.63 1.46
CA VAL A 64 19.59 -13.63 1.46
C VAL A 64 20.04 -15.08 1.66
N ASN A 65 20.82 -15.63 0.73
CA ASN A 65 21.32 -17.02 0.81
C ASN A 65 20.21 -18.06 1.09
N ASN A 66 19.09 -17.97 0.35
CA ASN A 66 17.89 -18.80 0.50
C ASN A 66 17.20 -18.72 1.88
N LYS A 67 17.58 -17.78 2.73
CA LYS A 67 16.91 -17.49 4.01
C LYS A 67 16.15 -16.17 3.90
N TRP A 68 14.92 -16.14 4.41
CA TRP A 68 14.12 -14.92 4.45
C TRP A 68 14.61 -14.00 5.57
N VAL A 69 14.98 -12.77 5.23
CA VAL A 69 15.41 -11.74 6.17
C VAL A 69 14.34 -10.65 6.21
N ASN A 70 13.74 -10.45 7.39
CA ASN A 70 12.81 -9.35 7.63
C ASN A 70 13.59 -8.05 7.82
N ILE A 71 13.10 -6.97 7.20
CA ILE A 71 13.63 -5.62 7.36
C ILE A 71 12.63 -4.86 8.23
N PRO A 72 13.00 -4.42 9.45
CA PRO A 72 12.06 -3.78 10.37
C PRO A 72 11.42 -2.52 9.78
N GLU A 73 12.15 -1.75 8.98
CA GLU A 73 11.65 -0.52 8.33
C GLU A 73 10.59 -0.79 7.25
N MET A 74 10.49 -2.02 6.74
CA MET A 74 9.45 -2.42 5.78
C MET A 74 8.16 -2.92 6.45
N ILE A 75 8.18 -3.14 7.77
CA ILE A 75 7.01 -3.57 8.53
C ILE A 75 6.20 -2.33 8.88
N PRO A 76 4.93 -2.22 8.44
CA PRO A 76 4.12 -1.05 8.74
C PRO A 76 3.79 -1.00 10.23
N GLU A 77 4.15 0.10 10.88
CA GLU A 77 3.78 0.38 12.28
C GLU A 77 2.47 1.16 12.34
N LEU A 78 1.56 0.71 13.20
CA LEU A 78 0.30 1.41 13.45
C LEU A 78 0.52 2.48 14.53
N VAL A 79 0.56 3.74 14.13
CA VAL A 79 0.66 4.87 15.07
C VAL A 79 -0.71 5.13 15.69
N VAL A 80 -0.92 4.62 16.91
CA VAL A 80 -2.19 4.76 17.65
C VAL A 80 -2.06 5.88 18.71
N PRO A 81 -2.77 7.02 18.56
CA PRO A 81 -2.75 8.07 19.57
C PRO A 81 -3.54 7.66 20.83
N SER A 82 -3.20 8.26 21.97
CA SER A 82 -3.99 8.10 23.20
C SER A 82 -5.36 8.76 23.04
N LEU A 83 -6.43 8.03 23.38
CA LEU A 83 -7.81 8.52 23.33
C LEU A 83 -8.36 8.92 24.71
N LYS A 84 -7.49 9.09 25.71
CA LYS A 84 -7.90 9.55 27.05
C LYS A 84 -8.48 10.98 26.93
N ASP A 85 -9.66 11.19 27.53
CA ASP A 85 -10.39 12.47 27.53
C ASP A 85 -10.75 13.01 26.12
N PHE A 86 -10.88 12.12 25.12
CA PHE A 86 -11.26 12.50 23.75
C PHE A 86 -12.78 12.72 23.62
N HIS A 87 -13.19 13.95 23.35
CA HIS A 87 -14.61 14.34 23.33
C HIS A 87 -15.37 13.99 22.05
N LEU A 88 -14.67 13.81 20.92
CA LEU A 88 -15.31 13.54 19.64
C LEU A 88 -15.84 12.11 19.58
N LYS A 89 -17.07 11.95 19.10
CA LYS A 89 -17.74 10.66 18.92
C LYS A 89 -17.87 10.32 17.44
N PRO A 90 -17.97 9.02 17.07
CA PRO A 90 -18.15 8.61 15.67
C PRO A 90 -19.44 9.13 15.01
N TYR A 91 -20.43 9.49 15.82
CA TYR A 91 -21.73 9.97 15.36
C TYR A 91 -22.02 11.37 15.90
N VAL A 92 -22.72 12.17 15.09
CA VAL A 92 -23.13 13.54 15.39
C VAL A 92 -24.63 13.58 15.65
N SER A 93 -25.08 14.47 16.53
CA SER A 93 -26.50 14.68 16.81
C SER A 93 -27.22 15.35 15.62
N TYR A 94 -28.45 14.93 15.34
CA TYR A 94 -29.34 15.60 14.39
C TYR A 94 -29.70 17.04 14.76
N ARG A 95 -29.43 17.46 16.00
CA ARG A 95 -29.63 18.85 16.45
C ARG A 95 -28.57 19.82 15.92
N ALA A 96 -27.48 19.33 15.34
CA ALA A 96 -26.46 20.17 14.74
C ALA A 96 -27.01 20.94 13.53
N THR A 97 -26.58 22.19 13.36
CA THR A 97 -26.97 23.00 12.21
C THR A 97 -26.35 22.45 10.93
N GLY A 98 -27.11 22.50 9.83
CA GLY A 98 -26.58 22.15 8.51
C GLY A 98 -25.55 23.19 8.06
N ILE A 99 -24.36 22.73 7.68
CA ILE A 99 -23.27 23.58 7.18
C ILE A 99 -23.13 23.37 5.67
N THR A 100 -23.09 24.45 4.90
CA THR A 100 -22.75 24.40 3.48
C THR A 100 -21.24 24.24 3.32
N LYS A 101 -20.82 23.08 2.83
CA LYS A 101 -19.39 22.79 2.63
C LYS A 101 -18.90 23.42 1.33
N ARG A 102 -17.92 24.32 1.44
CA ARG A 102 -17.10 24.81 0.31
C ARG A 102 -15.84 23.95 0.17
N GLU A 103 -15.35 23.82 -1.05
CA GLU A 103 -14.03 23.21 -1.32
C GLU A 103 -12.90 24.06 -0.75
N TYR A 104 -11.98 23.40 -0.05
CA TYR A 104 -10.81 24.07 0.52
C TYR A 104 -9.76 24.27 -0.56
N THR A 105 -9.42 25.53 -0.85
CA THR A 105 -8.49 25.87 -1.95
C THR A 105 -7.10 26.20 -1.41
N ALA A 106 -6.09 26.15 -2.29
CA ALA A 106 -4.72 26.58 -1.95
C ALA A 106 -4.68 28.06 -1.47
N LYS A 107 -5.57 28.90 -1.99
CA LYS A 107 -5.74 30.29 -1.54
C LYS A 107 -6.21 30.36 -0.08
N ASP A 108 -7.12 29.49 0.33
CA ASP A 108 -7.61 29.44 1.71
C ASP A 108 -6.49 29.04 2.68
N LEU A 109 -5.67 28.05 2.29
CA LEU A 109 -4.49 27.65 3.05
C LEU A 109 -3.45 28.77 3.14
N PHE A 110 -3.15 29.43 2.02
CA PHE A 110 -2.24 30.58 2.00
C PHE A 110 -2.72 31.70 2.92
N ASN A 111 -4.01 32.01 2.88
CA ASN A 111 -4.61 33.05 3.71
C ASN A 111 -4.55 32.71 5.21
N LEU A 112 -4.72 31.43 5.55
CA LEU A 112 -4.68 30.96 6.94
C LEU A 112 -3.26 31.03 7.53
N VAL A 113 -2.25 30.59 6.75
CA VAL A 113 -0.89 30.39 7.23
C VAL A 113 -0.02 31.65 7.06
N TYR A 114 0.01 32.23 5.86
CA TYR A 114 0.99 33.26 5.48
C TYR A 114 0.44 34.68 5.47
N ALA A 115 -0.83 34.88 5.05
CA ALA A 115 -1.33 36.23 4.76
C ALA A 115 -1.31 37.18 5.98
N ASN A 116 -1.55 36.67 7.19
CA ASN A 116 -1.49 37.50 8.39
C ASN A 116 -0.10 38.06 8.64
N LYS A 117 0.94 37.24 8.44
CA LYS A 117 2.33 37.66 8.60
C LYS A 117 2.73 38.66 7.52
N ILE A 118 2.48 38.35 6.24
CA ILE A 118 2.82 39.23 5.11
C ILE A 118 2.18 40.61 5.28
N ARG A 119 0.91 40.66 5.73
CA ARG A 119 0.23 41.95 6.03
C ARG A 119 0.92 42.74 7.14
N GLN A 120 1.45 42.07 8.17
CA GLN A 120 2.18 42.73 9.25
C GLN A 120 3.53 43.25 8.77
N ASP A 121 4.27 42.44 8.01
CA ASP A 121 5.58 42.82 7.47
C ASP A 121 5.44 44.00 6.50
N PHE A 122 4.42 43.99 5.65
CA PHE A 122 4.07 45.11 4.78
C PHE A 122 3.79 46.39 5.57
N LYS A 123 2.97 46.31 6.62
CA LYS A 123 2.66 47.48 7.48
C LYS A 123 3.88 48.01 8.23
N LYS A 124 4.84 47.15 8.57
CA LYS A 124 6.06 47.52 9.29
C LYS A 124 7.20 47.96 8.37
N GLY A 125 7.02 47.88 7.04
CA GLY A 125 8.09 48.15 6.08
C GLY A 125 9.25 47.16 6.17
N GLN A 126 8.97 45.91 6.57
CA GLN A 126 9.97 44.85 6.72
C GLN A 126 10.06 43.96 5.47
N LEU A 127 9.77 44.54 4.31
CA LEU A 127 9.90 43.89 3.02
C LEU A 127 11.09 44.52 2.28
N ASP A 128 11.82 43.70 1.54
CA ASP A 128 12.90 44.18 0.68
C ASP A 128 12.35 44.80 -0.63
N GLU A 129 13.26 45.27 -1.49
CA GLU A 129 12.92 45.87 -2.79
C GLU A 129 12.26 44.86 -3.75
N ASN A 130 12.45 43.57 -3.52
CA ASN A 130 11.88 42.48 -4.32
C ASN A 130 10.52 41.99 -3.77
N GLY A 131 10.08 42.50 -2.62
CA GLY A 131 8.83 42.15 -1.95
C GLY A 131 8.91 40.90 -1.06
N GLU A 132 10.10 40.40 -0.75
CA GLU A 132 10.36 39.31 0.18
C GLU A 132 10.46 39.82 1.63
N SER A 133 10.13 38.96 2.58
CA SER A 133 10.21 39.31 4.02
C SER A 133 11.66 39.31 4.48
N LEU A 134 12.07 40.39 5.16
CA LEU A 134 13.42 40.50 5.73
C LEU A 134 13.68 39.45 6.83
N ASN A 135 12.61 39.01 7.51
CA ASN A 135 12.65 37.99 8.56
C ASN A 135 11.70 36.84 8.20
N PRO A 136 12.07 35.98 7.23
CA PRO A 136 11.19 34.94 6.75
C PRO A 136 10.97 33.86 7.82
N SER A 137 9.75 33.33 7.88
CA SER A 137 9.39 32.25 8.81
C SER A 137 10.03 30.94 8.37
N GLU A 138 10.08 29.93 9.25
CA GLU A 138 10.61 28.60 8.89
C GLU A 138 9.94 28.04 7.62
N TYR A 139 8.64 28.26 7.47
CA TYR A 139 7.88 27.80 6.31
C TYR A 139 8.13 28.59 5.03
N GLU A 140 8.43 29.89 5.14
CA GLU A 140 8.78 30.73 3.98
C GLU A 140 10.21 30.49 3.50
N LYS A 141 11.12 30.08 4.40
CA LYS A 141 12.50 29.72 4.06
C LYS A 141 12.61 28.39 3.32
N MET A 142 11.59 27.52 3.40
CA MET A 142 11.66 26.21 2.75
C MET A 142 11.68 26.35 1.24
N THR A 143 12.67 25.71 0.62
CA THR A 143 12.78 25.62 -0.83
C THR A 143 11.69 24.71 -1.39
N ALA A 144 11.28 24.90 -2.65
CA ALA A 144 10.27 24.04 -3.29
C ALA A 144 10.64 22.55 -3.26
N GLU A 145 11.93 22.22 -3.42
CA GLU A 145 12.44 20.85 -3.33
C GLU A 145 12.34 20.29 -1.91
N GLU A 146 12.75 21.07 -0.91
CA GLU A 146 12.67 20.68 0.51
C GLU A 146 11.22 20.46 0.95
N ALA A 147 10.31 21.34 0.54
CA ALA A 147 8.89 21.19 0.78
C ALA A 147 8.33 19.92 0.11
N ARG A 148 8.79 19.59 -1.10
CA ARG A 148 8.41 18.35 -1.79
C ARG A 148 8.93 17.12 -1.05
N ILE A 149 10.22 17.11 -0.70
CA ILE A 149 10.85 16.02 0.06
C ILE A 149 10.11 15.80 1.37
N LYS A 150 9.82 16.87 2.13
CA LYS A 150 9.06 16.82 3.38
C LYS A 150 7.65 16.26 3.19
N ALA A 151 6.99 16.61 2.08
CA ALA A 151 5.69 16.03 1.74
C ALA A 151 5.77 14.57 1.26
N GLU A 152 6.92 14.12 0.76
CA GLU A 152 7.18 12.75 0.30
C GLU A 152 7.75 11.86 1.41
N MET A 153 8.08 12.42 2.59
CA MET A 153 8.60 11.66 3.73
C MET A 153 7.61 10.58 4.21
N THR A 154 8.18 9.50 4.73
CA THR A 154 7.45 8.34 5.25
C THR A 154 6.45 8.77 6.34
N GLY A 155 5.19 8.39 6.19
CA GLY A 155 4.09 8.85 7.06
C GLY A 155 3.18 9.92 6.44
N SER A 156 3.48 10.41 5.24
CA SER A 156 2.55 11.22 4.46
C SER A 156 1.57 10.34 3.66
N ASP A 157 0.34 10.81 3.46
CA ASP A 157 -0.74 10.09 2.76
C ASP A 157 -0.53 10.00 1.22
N LYS A 158 0.67 10.32 0.72
CA LYS A 158 1.02 10.24 -0.70
C LYS A 158 1.58 8.86 -1.06
N PHE A 159 0.85 7.79 -0.74
CA PHE A 159 1.19 6.45 -1.24
C PHE A 159 0.67 6.24 -2.66
N GLN A 160 1.35 6.82 -3.65
CA GLN A 160 1.18 6.41 -5.05
C GLN A 160 2.48 5.82 -5.58
N VAL A 161 2.55 4.48 -5.61
CA VAL A 161 3.60 3.78 -6.35
C VAL A 161 3.42 4.14 -7.83
N LYS A 162 4.33 4.93 -8.40
CA LYS A 162 4.31 5.18 -9.84
C LYS A 162 4.66 3.87 -10.55
N ARG A 163 3.96 3.57 -11.66
CA ARG A 163 4.28 2.40 -12.51
C ARG A 163 5.66 2.59 -13.13
N GLY A 164 6.72 2.18 -12.44
CA GLY A 164 8.11 2.34 -12.89
C GLY A 164 9.13 2.08 -11.78
N ASP A 165 8.79 2.36 -10.53
CA ASP A 165 9.71 2.28 -9.37
C ASP A 165 9.94 0.85 -8.87
N VAL A 166 9.26 -0.14 -9.46
CA VAL A 166 9.52 -1.56 -9.16
C VAL A 166 10.72 -1.99 -10.01
N PRO A 167 11.86 -2.39 -9.41
CA PRO A 167 13.01 -2.86 -10.17
C PRO A 167 12.58 -4.06 -11.03
N LYS A 168 12.63 -3.89 -12.35
CA LYS A 168 12.45 -5.00 -13.29
C LYS A 168 13.64 -5.94 -13.11
N LYS A 169 13.40 -7.17 -12.62
CA LYS A 169 14.47 -8.19 -12.55
C LYS A 169 15.06 -8.37 -13.95
N PRO A 170 16.40 -8.39 -14.11
CA PRO A 170 17.00 -8.73 -15.40
C PRO A 170 16.64 -10.19 -15.73
N TYR A 171 16.05 -10.40 -16.91
CA TYR A 171 15.87 -11.75 -17.42
C TYR A 171 17.26 -12.34 -17.70
N LYS A 172 17.55 -13.53 -17.17
CA LYS A 172 18.80 -14.24 -17.46
C LYS A 172 18.81 -14.59 -18.95
N THR A 173 19.67 -13.94 -19.73
CA THR A 173 20.00 -14.39 -21.08
C THR A 173 20.62 -15.78 -20.94
N LYS A 174 20.00 -16.80 -21.54
CA LYS A 174 20.65 -18.11 -21.66
C LYS A 174 21.89 -17.89 -22.54
N VAL A 175 23.07 -18.09 -21.95
CA VAL A 175 24.31 -18.20 -22.70
C VAL A 175 24.28 -19.59 -23.33
N GLU A 176 24.27 -19.61 -24.67
CA GLU A 176 24.39 -20.83 -25.48
C GLU A 176 25.81 -21.44 -25.38
#